data_AF-A0A392RPV7-F1
#
_entry.id   AF-A0A392RPV7-F1
#
_cell.length_a   1.000
_cell.length_b   1.000
_cell.length_c   1.000
_cell.angle_alpha   90.00
_cell.angle_beta   90.00
_cell.angle_gamma   90.00
#
_symmetry.space_group_name_H-M   'P 1'
#
loop_
_entity.id
_entity.type
_entity.pdbx_description
1 polymer ?
#
loop_
_entity_poly.entity_id
_entity_poly.type
_entity_poly.pdbx_seq_one_letter_code
_entity_poly.pdbx_strand_id
1 'polypeptide(L)'
;MKAFIVIDDVRTSELLQNLIGVGHGWLGAGSTVIVTTRDKHVLLIGGIDKIHQVKKMNFKNSLQLFRLNSFDKVFPKEGYVQLSKRAIDYAGGNPLALKVLGS
;
A
#
# COMPACT_ATOMS: atom_id res chain seq x y z
N MET A 1 -22.22 -11.22 -15.14
CA MET A 1 -20.96 -11.76 -14.58
C MET A 1 -20.43 -10.77 -13.56
N LYS A 2 -20.02 -11.24 -12.38
CA LYS A 2 -19.42 -10.40 -11.33
C LYS A 2 -17.89 -10.45 -11.49
N ALA A 3 -17.23 -9.30 -11.37
CA ALA A 3 -15.78 -9.19 -11.48
C ALA A 3 -15.16 -8.51 -10.26
N PHE A 4 -13.90 -8.82 -10.00
CA PHE A 4 -13.04 -8.12 -9.05
C PHE A 4 -11.78 -7.67 -9.78
N ILE A 5 -11.58 -6.36 -9.91
CA ILE A 5 -10.52 -5.79 -10.74
C ILE A 5 -9.63 -4.91 -9.89
N VAL A 6 -8.31 -5.05 -10.05
CA VAL A 6 -7.32 -4.18 -9.42
C VAL A 6 -6.53 -3.46 -10.52
N ILE A 7 -6.50 -2.14 -10.45
CA ILE A 7 -5.76 -1.28 -11.39
C ILE A 7 -4.66 -0.60 -10.59
N ASP A 8 -3.41 -1.04 -10.82
CA ASP A 8 -2.26 -0.57 -10.05
C ASP A 8 -1.54 0.62 -10.72
N ASP A 9 -0.98 1.52 -9.90
CA ASP A 9 -0.14 2.65 -10.30
C ASP A 9 -0.75 3.58 -11.36
N VAL A 10 -2.04 3.93 -11.24
CA VAL A 10 -2.71 4.85 -12.17
C VAL A 10 -2.12 6.26 -12.06
N ARG A 11 -1.68 6.83 -13.18
CA ARG A 11 -0.95 8.10 -13.22
C ARG A 11 -1.76 9.30 -13.74
N THR A 12 -2.83 9.06 -14.48
CA THR A 12 -3.65 10.12 -15.07
C THR A 12 -5.14 9.86 -14.85
N SER A 13 -5.92 10.92 -14.64
CA SER A 13 -7.37 10.83 -14.51
C SER A 13 -8.03 10.40 -15.83
N GLU A 14 -7.44 10.75 -16.97
CA GLU A 14 -7.89 10.32 -18.29
C GLU A 14 -7.89 8.79 -18.42
N LEU A 15 -6.82 8.11 -17.97
CA LEU A 15 -6.77 6.65 -17.96
C LEU A 15 -7.91 6.08 -17.12
N LEU A 16 -8.16 6.68 -15.95
CA LEU A 16 -9.23 6.25 -15.06
C LEU A 16 -10.62 6.44 -15.69
N GLN A 17 -10.85 7.59 -16.33
CA GLN A 17 -12.08 7.89 -17.05
C GLN A 17 -12.27 6.96 -18.25
N ASN A 18 -11.22 6.61 -18.99
CA ASN A 18 -11.33 5.66 -20.11
C ASN A 18 -11.60 4.22 -19.65
N LEU A 19 -11.04 3.81 -18.50
CA LEU A 19 -11.22 2.45 -17.95
C LEU A 19 -12.57 2.28 -17.23
N ILE A 20 -13.03 3.32 -16.54
CA ILE A 20 -14.25 3.29 -15.72
C ILE A 20 -15.43 3.92 -16.46
N GLY A 21 -15.19 4.82 -17.42
CA GLY A 21 -16.18 5.61 -18.13
C GLY A 21 -16.30 5.27 -19.61
N VAL A 22 -17.26 4.40 -19.92
CA VAL A 22 -18.51 4.80 -20.61
C VAL A 22 -19.64 4.01 -19.92
N GLY A 23 -20.01 4.45 -18.72
CA GLY A 23 -21.09 3.88 -17.93
C GLY A 23 -20.69 2.69 -17.06
N HIS A 24 -21.20 2.68 -15.82
CA HIS A 24 -21.16 1.54 -14.89
C HIS A 24 -21.87 0.27 -15.41
N GLY A 25 -22.23 0.21 -16.70
CA GLY A 25 -23.02 -0.84 -17.31
C GLY A 25 -22.22 -2.04 -17.83
N TRP A 26 -20.88 -1.94 -17.94
CA TRP A 26 -20.07 -3.09 -18.38
C TRP A 26 -19.75 -4.06 -17.25
N LEU A 27 -19.85 -3.62 -15.99
CA LEU A 27 -19.67 -4.47 -14.82
C LEU A 27 -21.02 -5.00 -14.34
N GLY A 28 -21.12 -6.31 -14.14
CA GLY A 28 -22.29 -6.91 -13.52
C GLY A 28 -22.45 -6.43 -12.08
N ALA A 29 -23.69 -6.44 -11.59
CA ALA A 29 -24.02 -6.02 -10.23
C ALA A 29 -23.15 -6.73 -9.17
N GLY A 30 -22.71 -5.96 -8.18
CA GLY A 30 -21.84 -6.43 -7.09
C GLY A 30 -20.37 -6.61 -7.46
N SER A 31 -19.94 -6.18 -8.65
CA SER A 31 -18.52 -6.12 -9.00
C SER A 31 -17.79 -5.04 -8.19
N THR A 32 -16.48 -5.23 -7.98
CA THR A 32 -15.63 -4.29 -7.24
C THR A 32 -14.39 -3.95 -8.05
N VAL A 33 -14.07 -2.66 -8.15
CA VAL A 33 -12.82 -2.17 -8.74
C VAL A 33 -12.02 -1.47 -7.65
N ILE A 34 -10.74 -1.84 -7.50
CA ILE A 34 -9.79 -1.16 -6.63
C ILE A 34 -8.73 -0.50 -7.50
N VAL A 35 -8.47 0.78 -7.24
CA VAL A 35 -7.47 1.55 -7.96
C VAL A 35 -6.41 2.03 -6.98
N THR A 36 -5.13 1.85 -7.32
CA THR A 36 -4.03 2.41 -6.55
C THR A 36 -3.38 3.54 -7.33
N THR A 37 -2.98 4.59 -6.61
CA THR A 37 -2.20 5.70 -7.16
C THR A 37 -1.46 6.39 -6.03
N ARG A 38 -0.40 7.11 -6.38
CA ARG A 38 0.33 7.99 -5.47
C ARG A 38 -0.22 9.41 -5.48
N ASP A 39 -1.06 9.75 -6.46
CA ASP A 39 -1.62 11.09 -6.63
C ASP A 39 -3.14 11.09 -6.37
N LYS A 40 -3.54 11.74 -5.28
CA LYS A 40 -4.95 11.87 -4.90
C LYS A 40 -5.77 12.63 -5.96
N HIS A 41 -5.16 13.55 -6.71
CA HIS A 41 -5.87 14.35 -7.73
C HIS A 41 -6.38 13.48 -8.88
N VAL A 42 -5.64 12.43 -9.25
CA VAL A 42 -6.07 11.42 -10.23
C VAL A 42 -7.44 10.82 -9.86
N LEU A 43 -7.63 10.47 -8.58
CA LEU A 43 -8.88 9.86 -8.10
C LEU A 43 -10.02 10.88 -8.03
N LEU A 44 -9.73 12.11 -7.59
CA LEU A 44 -10.72 13.18 -7.47
C LEU A 44 -11.28 13.59 -8.84
N ILE A 45 -10.42 13.75 -9.84
CA ILE A 45 -10.84 14.12 -11.21
C ILE A 45 -11.44 12.91 -11.94
N GLY A 46 -10.98 11.69 -11.62
CA GLY A 46 -11.44 10.46 -12.24
C GLY A 46 -12.78 9.92 -11.75
N GLY A 47 -13.47 10.60 -10.83
CA GLY A 47 -14.84 10.25 -10.43
C GLY A 47 -14.96 9.01 -9.54
N ILE A 48 -13.98 8.74 -8.67
CA ILE A 48 -13.98 7.58 -7.76
C ILE A 48 -15.02 7.73 -6.63
N ASP A 49 -15.76 6.67 -6.36
CA ASP A 49 -16.80 6.63 -5.31
C ASP A 49 -16.23 6.80 -3.88
N LYS A 50 -15.10 6.15 -3.59
CA LYS A 50 -14.48 6.12 -2.26
C LYS A 50 -12.97 6.12 -2.34
N ILE A 51 -12.34 7.03 -1.59
CA ILE A 51 -10.89 7.16 -1.52
C ILE A 51 -10.40 6.70 -0.15
N HIS A 52 -9.46 5.75 -0.12
CA HIS A 52 -8.78 5.31 1.09
C HIS A 52 -7.31 5.72 1.06
N GLN A 53 -6.91 6.61 1.97
CA GLN A 53 -5.51 6.97 2.13
C GLN A 53 -4.78 5.93 2.99
N VAL A 54 -3.86 5.19 2.36
CA VAL A 54 -3.00 4.23 3.06
C VAL A 54 -2.12 4.98 4.07
N LYS A 55 -2.16 4.52 5.33
CA LYS A 55 -1.39 5.11 6.42
C LYS A 55 -0.02 4.45 6.54
N LYS A 56 0.96 5.19 7.06
CA LYS A 56 2.25 4.64 7.48
C LYS A 56 2.05 3.52 8.52
N MET A 57 2.97 2.57 8.55
CA MET A 57 2.94 1.50 9.55
C MET A 57 3.15 2.09 10.94
N ASN A 58 2.35 1.65 11.91
CA ASN A 58 2.61 1.93 13.32
C ASN A 58 3.84 1.14 13.80
N PHE A 59 4.42 1.54 14.93
CA PHE A 59 5.63 0.92 15.47
C PHE A 59 5.53 -0.62 15.61
N LYS A 60 4.40 -1.14 16.11
CA LYS A 60 4.20 -2.59 16.30
C LYS A 60 4.28 -3.34 14.98
N ASN A 61 3.59 -2.85 13.95
CA ASN A 61 3.59 -3.46 12.62
C ASN A 61 4.96 -3.29 11.95
N SER A 62 5.62 -2.15 12.13
CA SER A 62 6.97 -1.90 11.61
C SER A 62 7.99 -2.87 12.21
N LEU A 63 7.94 -3.08 13.52
CA LEU A 63 8.79 -4.05 14.22
C LEU A 63 8.53 -5.48 13.75
N GLN A 64 7.27 -5.85 13.53
CA GLN A 64 6.93 -7.17 12.99
C GLN A 64 7.49 -7.36 11.58
N LEU A 65 7.31 -6.37 10.69
CA LEU A 65 7.84 -6.45 9.33
C LEU A 65 9.37 -6.49 9.33
N PHE A 66 10.02 -5.63 10.11
CA PHE A 66 11.49 -5.64 10.24
C PHE A 66 11.99 -7.02 10.66
N ARG A 67 11.44 -7.61 11.72
CA ARG A 67 11.77 -8.98 12.19
C ARG A 67 11.55 -10.08 11.14
N LEU A 68 10.55 -9.94 10.28
CA LEU A 68 10.30 -10.92 9.22
C LEU A 68 11.37 -10.88 8.12
N ASN A 69 12.08 -9.77 8.00
CA ASN A 69 13.13 -9.57 7.01
C ASN A 69 14.54 -9.57 7.63
N SER A 70 14.66 -9.43 8.96
CA SER A 70 15.92 -9.36 9.70
C SER A 70 16.15 -10.56 10.60
N PHE A 71 17.38 -11.10 10.57
CA PHE A 71 17.81 -12.28 11.33
C PHE A 71 16.95 -13.52 11.02
N ASP A 72 17.40 -14.74 11.38
CA ASP A 72 16.72 -16.01 11.04
C ASP A 72 15.37 -16.24 11.77
N LYS A 73 14.51 -15.21 11.87
CA LYS A 73 13.23 -15.21 12.61
C LYS A 73 13.38 -15.39 14.11
N VAL A 74 14.61 -15.47 14.62
CA VAL A 74 14.94 -15.50 16.04
C VAL A 74 15.14 -14.06 16.51
N PHE A 75 14.54 -13.72 17.65
CA PHE A 75 14.64 -12.40 18.27
C PHE A 75 16.08 -11.86 18.22
N PRO A 76 16.26 -10.56 17.93
CA PRO A 76 17.60 -9.97 17.97
C PRO A 76 18.26 -10.30 19.31
N LYS A 77 19.49 -10.86 19.28
CA LYS A 77 20.34 -10.97 20.48
C LYS A 77 20.34 -9.60 21.18
N GLU A 78 20.40 -9.55 22.52
CA GLU A 78 20.16 -8.31 23.30
C GLU A 78 20.85 -7.05 22.75
N GLY A 79 22.06 -7.17 22.18
CA GLY A 79 22.77 -6.06 21.52
C GLY A 79 22.12 -5.47 20.26
N TYR A 80 21.29 -6.21 19.53
CA TYR A 80 20.64 -5.74 18.29
C TYR A 80 19.27 -5.09 18.54
N VAL A 81 18.75 -5.13 19.77
CA VAL A 81 17.45 -4.53 20.10
C VAL A 81 17.46 -3.02 19.88
N GLN A 82 18.50 -2.33 20.34
CA GLN A 82 18.63 -0.88 20.15
C GLN A 82 18.86 -0.51 18.68
N LEU A 83 19.67 -1.29 17.97
CA LEU A 83 19.93 -1.08 16.54
C LEU A 83 18.65 -1.27 15.71
N SER A 84 17.86 -2.30 16.01
CA SER A 84 16.57 -2.55 15.35
C SER A 84 15.59 -1.40 15.56
N LYS A 85 15.51 -0.87 16.79
CA LYS A 85 14.67 0.31 17.08
C LYS A 85 15.10 1.52 16.25
N ARG A 86 16.40 1.82 16.19
CA ARG A 86 16.93 2.94 15.37
C ARG A 86 16.62 2.75 13.88
N ALA A 87 16.75 1.54 13.35
CA ALA A 87 16.41 1.24 11.97
C ALA A 87 14.90 1.42 11.69
N ILE A 88 14.05 0.96 12.60
CA ILE A 88 12.59 1.13 12.50
C ILE A 88 12.19 2.61 12.55
N ASP A 89 12.79 3.36 13.47
CA ASP A 89 12.54 4.80 13.62
C ASP A 89 12.99 5.55 12.35
N TYR A 90 14.17 5.20 11.82
CA TYR A 90 14.69 5.76 10.56
C TYR A 90 13.78 5.46 9.37
N ALA A 91 13.25 4.24 9.28
CA ALA A 91 12.32 3.87 8.21
C ALA A 91 10.97 4.62 8.27
N GLY A 92 10.62 5.20 9.42
CA GLY A 92 9.47 6.09 9.56
C GLY A 92 8.13 5.45 9.18
N GLY A 93 8.00 4.14 9.36
CA GLY A 93 6.81 3.37 9.00
C GLY A 93 6.65 3.11 7.48
N ASN A 94 7.68 3.33 6.67
CA ASN A 94 7.72 2.95 5.27
C ASN A 94 8.02 1.44 5.14
N PRO A 95 7.10 0.62 4.61
CA PRO A 95 7.30 -0.83 4.50
C PRO A 95 8.49 -1.22 3.63
N LEU A 96 8.77 -0.48 2.56
CA LEU A 96 9.87 -0.78 1.66
C LEU A 96 11.22 -0.50 2.33
N ALA A 97 11.36 0.63 3.03
CA ALA A 97 12.57 0.96 3.78
C ALA A 97 12.83 -0.06 4.91
N LEU A 98 11.78 -0.50 5.62
CA LEU A 98 11.88 -1.53 6.66
C LEU A 98 12.41 -2.87 6.12
N LYS A 99 11.96 -3.29 4.93
CA LYS A 99 12.49 -4.50 4.29
C LYS A 99 13.97 -4.35 3.96
N VAL A 100 14.34 -3.23 3.33
CA VAL A 100 15.74 -2.96 2.92
C VAL A 100 16.69 -2.92 4.12
N LEU A 101 16.27 -2.33 5.24
CA LEU A 101 17.09 -2.25 6.47
C LEU A 101 17.11 -3.56 7.26
N GLY A 102 16.14 -4.44 7.01
CA GLY A 102 16.04 -5.73 7.68
C GLY A 102 16.89 -6.81 6.99
N SER A 103 16.97 -6.80 5.66
CA SER A 103 17.75 -7.73 4.83
C SER A 103 19.24 -7.78 5.21
#